data_AF-A0A2A3YJH4-F1
#
_entry.id   AF-A0A2A3YJH4-F1
#
_cell.length_a   1.000
_cell.length_b   1.000
_cell.length_c   1.000
_cell.angle_alpha   90.00
_cell.angle_beta   90.00
_cell.angle_gamma   90.00
#
_symmetry.space_group_name_H-M   'P 1'
#
loop_
_entity.id
_entity.type
_entity.pdbx_description
1 polymer ?
#
loop_
_entity_poly.entity_id
_entity_poly.type
_entity_poly.pdbx_seq_one_letter_code
_entity_poly.pdbx_strand_id
1 'polypeptide(L)'
;MSQNSDRPHPAGPAPSASAASASESSATASSGPGSSTPGAVPDLPGGLTSNDPASPIRYTAEDAAAAADVLRRGEEGEAELLVSLTDEQIAALDGYERRQFTATPWLEEQGEHRRLAAAVGLRALIAAGRVSALADPGGGEPRWRADPEIAGCLVLRRTATLFLTAERTVQTPQGPEVQRLHYCVHDDGVLEEEVTALGIHRFTPLRLEQAIARLVVLIDPSGVAAGEGQPQRVRSSELATSAIGQQLAATRALTVLTVVRTADGSVQQASSYATADAVLTMEALDPGSEDPQLEFRAVGPADLRALATVLVSGGGAG
;
A
#
# COMPACT_ATOMS: atom_id res chain seq x y z
N MET A 1 13.80 -62.43 5.17
CA MET A 1 14.26 -63.43 4.18
C MET A 1 14.53 -62.66 2.89
N SER A 2 15.63 -62.96 2.19
CA SER A 2 16.05 -62.33 0.91
C SER A 2 16.46 -60.83 1.04
N GLN A 3 17.61 -60.28 0.57
CA GLN A 3 18.60 -60.61 -0.49
C GLN A 3 18.01 -60.54 -1.91
N ASN A 4 18.61 -59.98 -2.98
CA ASN A 4 19.90 -59.31 -3.28
C ASN A 4 19.67 -58.40 -4.53
N SER A 5 20.54 -57.53 -5.08
CA SER A 5 21.96 -57.12 -4.89
C SER A 5 22.08 -55.58 -5.26
N ASP A 6 23.18 -54.83 -5.45
CA ASP A 6 24.45 -54.97 -6.21
C ASP A 6 24.22 -55.25 -7.74
N ARG A 7 24.89 -54.72 -8.78
CA ARG A 7 26.01 -53.75 -9.03
C ARG A 7 26.13 -53.53 -10.59
N PRO A 8 27.24 -53.05 -11.22
CA PRO A 8 27.80 -51.68 -11.26
C PRO A 8 28.01 -51.15 -12.73
N HIS A 9 28.82 -50.08 -12.87
CA HIS A 9 29.41 -49.54 -14.12
C HIS A 9 30.11 -50.56 -15.06
N PRO A 10 30.28 -50.17 -16.34
CA PRO A 10 31.63 -49.98 -16.90
C PRO A 10 31.89 -48.56 -17.44
N ALA A 11 33.06 -48.32 -18.05
CA ALA A 11 33.53 -47.01 -18.52
C ALA A 11 34.38 -47.08 -19.82
N GLY A 12 34.49 -45.96 -20.54
CA GLY A 12 35.33 -45.77 -21.72
C GLY A 12 34.73 -46.27 -23.05
N PRO A 13 35.36 -46.00 -24.21
CA PRO A 13 36.67 -45.35 -24.41
C PRO A 13 36.59 -43.98 -25.13
N ALA A 14 37.75 -43.34 -25.32
CA ALA A 14 37.96 -42.27 -26.30
C ALA A 14 38.95 -42.73 -27.38
N PRO A 15 38.82 -42.25 -28.63
CA PRO A 15 39.95 -42.08 -29.53
C PRO A 15 40.08 -40.62 -30.02
N SER A 16 41.16 -40.33 -30.75
CA SER A 16 41.69 -38.97 -30.95
C SER A 16 41.84 -38.53 -32.41
N ALA A 17 41.90 -37.20 -32.58
CA ALA A 17 42.51 -36.44 -33.69
C ALA A 17 41.96 -36.59 -35.13
N SER A 18 41.59 -35.45 -35.74
CA SER A 18 42.45 -34.81 -36.75
C SER A 18 42.02 -33.34 -36.97
N ALA A 19 42.81 -32.58 -37.73
CA ALA A 19 42.61 -31.14 -37.95
C ALA A 19 41.97 -30.80 -39.30
N ALA A 20 41.23 -29.69 -39.34
CA ALA A 20 40.94 -28.93 -40.55
C ALA A 20 40.89 -27.43 -40.20
N SER A 21 41.65 -26.62 -40.93
CA SER A 21 41.69 -25.17 -40.75
C SER A 21 40.72 -24.45 -41.70
N ALA A 22 39.81 -23.65 -41.16
CA ALA A 22 39.03 -22.68 -41.92
C ALA A 22 39.13 -21.32 -41.22
N SER A 23 39.56 -20.30 -41.97
CA SER A 23 39.73 -18.93 -41.47
C SER A 23 38.53 -18.07 -41.89
N GLU A 24 37.62 -17.79 -40.96
CA GLU A 24 36.54 -16.82 -41.19
C GLU A 24 36.70 -15.62 -40.24
N SER A 25 36.84 -14.43 -40.84
CA SER A 25 36.89 -13.17 -40.14
C SER A 25 35.47 -12.72 -39.82
N SER A 26 35.11 -12.69 -38.53
CA SER A 26 33.83 -12.17 -38.06
C SER A 26 34.07 -10.92 -37.21
N ALA A 27 33.53 -9.80 -37.68
CA ALA A 27 33.77 -8.49 -37.08
C ALA A 27 33.10 -8.34 -35.70
N THR A 28 33.70 -7.51 -34.84
CA THR A 28 33.07 -7.01 -33.62
C THR A 28 31.80 -6.24 -33.96
N ALA A 29 30.64 -6.86 -33.75
CA ALA A 29 29.35 -6.21 -33.88
C ALA A 29 29.17 -5.15 -32.78
N SER A 30 29.48 -3.90 -33.09
CA SER A 30 29.17 -2.77 -32.22
C SER A 30 27.66 -2.66 -32.02
N SER A 31 27.21 -2.67 -30.77
CA SER A 31 25.81 -2.48 -30.40
C SER A 31 25.38 -1.04 -30.74
N GLY A 32 24.80 -0.84 -31.92
CA GLY A 32 24.21 0.43 -32.30
C GLY A 32 23.05 0.84 -31.37
N PRO A 33 22.73 2.14 -31.27
CA PRO A 33 21.63 2.61 -30.44
C PRO A 33 20.31 1.99 -30.89
N GLY A 34 19.50 1.53 -29.93
CA GLY A 34 18.25 0.83 -30.19
C GLY A 34 17.27 1.70 -30.99
N SER A 35 16.69 1.13 -32.05
CA SER A 35 15.73 1.83 -32.91
C SER A 35 14.39 2.04 -32.17
N SER A 36 14.15 3.26 -31.70
CA SER A 36 12.85 3.66 -31.16
C SER A 36 11.79 3.71 -32.28
N THR A 37 10.85 2.76 -32.25
CA THR A 37 9.72 2.74 -33.19
C THR A 37 8.90 4.03 -33.05
N PRO A 38 8.63 4.79 -34.13
CA PRO A 38 7.77 5.97 -34.05
C PRO A 38 6.37 5.60 -33.53
N GLY A 39 5.98 6.19 -32.39
CA GLY A 39 4.72 5.87 -31.70
C GLY A 39 4.86 4.91 -30.52
N ALA A 40 6.03 4.29 -30.29
CA ALA A 40 6.34 3.71 -29.00
C ALA A 40 6.48 4.83 -27.96
N VAL A 41 5.66 4.81 -26.91
CA VAL A 41 5.93 5.57 -25.69
C VAL A 41 7.31 5.09 -25.19
N PRO A 42 8.30 5.98 -24.98
CA PRO A 42 9.61 5.57 -24.50
C PRO A 42 9.44 4.82 -23.18
N ASP A 43 10.14 3.70 -23.04
CA ASP A 43 9.96 2.87 -21.85
C ASP A 43 10.30 3.69 -20.60
N LEU A 44 9.36 3.74 -19.65
CA LEU A 44 9.45 4.73 -18.58
C LEU A 44 10.69 4.44 -17.76
N PRO A 45 11.63 5.40 -17.65
CA PRO A 45 12.91 5.14 -17.00
C PRO A 45 12.63 4.83 -15.53
N GLY A 46 12.87 3.58 -15.14
CA GLY A 46 12.69 3.06 -13.78
C GLY A 46 13.71 3.61 -12.78
N GLY A 47 13.88 4.94 -12.73
CA GLY A 47 14.97 5.63 -12.03
C GLY A 47 14.85 5.61 -10.50
N LEU A 48 13.63 5.41 -9.99
CA LEU A 48 13.35 5.12 -8.59
C LEU A 48 13.19 3.60 -8.35
N THR A 49 12.39 2.92 -9.17
CA THR A 49 12.19 1.47 -9.10
C THR A 49 12.17 0.83 -10.48
N SER A 50 12.62 -0.42 -10.61
CA SER A 50 12.46 -1.19 -11.85
C SER A 50 10.97 -1.41 -12.15
N ASN A 51 10.55 -1.30 -13.41
CA ASN A 51 9.18 -1.61 -13.82
C ASN A 51 8.85 -3.11 -13.67
N ASP A 52 9.86 -4.00 -13.71
CA ASP A 52 9.68 -5.43 -13.46
C ASP A 52 9.11 -5.67 -12.04
N PRO A 53 7.86 -6.18 -11.92
CA PRO A 53 7.22 -6.36 -10.63
C PRO A 53 7.85 -7.47 -9.77
N ALA A 54 8.65 -8.38 -10.35
CA ALA A 54 9.37 -9.42 -9.63
C ALA A 54 10.72 -8.94 -9.06
N SER A 55 11.35 -7.94 -9.68
CA SER A 55 12.57 -7.31 -9.14
C SER A 55 12.28 -6.60 -7.82
N PRO A 56 13.12 -6.78 -6.77
CA PRO A 56 13.00 -6.04 -5.53
C PRO A 56 13.36 -4.56 -5.74
N ILE A 57 12.64 -3.67 -5.05
CA ILE A 57 12.95 -2.24 -5.01
C ILE A 57 14.30 -2.03 -4.30
N ARG A 58 15.11 -1.08 -4.77
CA ARG A 58 16.42 -0.75 -4.22
C ARG A 58 16.49 0.70 -3.79
N TYR A 59 16.26 0.95 -2.51
CA TYR A 59 16.45 2.27 -1.90
C TYR A 59 17.93 2.58 -1.71
N THR A 60 18.29 3.86 -1.85
CA THR A 60 19.62 4.37 -1.51
C THR A 60 19.61 5.07 -0.15
N ALA A 61 20.81 5.40 0.37
CA ALA A 61 20.94 6.20 1.58
C ALA A 61 20.25 7.56 1.48
N GLU A 62 20.12 8.13 0.27
CA GLU A 62 19.41 9.39 0.05
C GLU A 62 17.90 9.24 0.17
N ASP A 63 17.34 8.12 -0.31
CA ASP A 63 15.91 7.82 -0.21
C ASP A 63 15.52 7.53 1.25
N ALA A 64 16.39 6.83 1.99
CA ALA A 64 16.23 6.58 3.42
C ALA A 64 16.35 7.87 4.27
N ALA A 65 17.30 8.76 3.95
CA ALA A 65 17.40 10.07 4.59
C ALA A 65 16.16 10.93 4.33
N ALA A 66 15.65 10.92 3.09
CA ALA A 66 14.42 11.62 2.73
C ALA A 66 13.19 11.08 3.48
N ALA A 67 13.09 9.76 3.71
CA ALA A 67 12.04 9.17 4.54
C ALA A 67 12.10 9.64 6.00
N ALA A 68 13.31 9.68 6.59
CA ALA A 68 13.51 10.20 7.95
C ALA A 68 13.24 11.71 8.07
N ASP A 69 13.55 12.49 7.03
CA ASP A 69 13.19 13.92 6.96
C ASP A 69 11.66 14.13 6.86
N VAL A 70 10.94 13.23 6.20
CA VAL A 70 9.46 13.27 6.14
C VAL A 70 8.83 12.98 7.50
N LEU A 71 9.28 11.95 8.23
CA LEU A 71 8.73 11.65 9.56
C LEU A 71 9.00 12.78 10.57
N ARG A 72 10.21 13.37 10.56
CA ARG A 72 10.58 14.48 11.46
C ARG A 72 9.65 15.70 11.33
N ARG A 73 9.17 16.00 10.12
CA ARG A 73 8.17 17.08 9.91
C ARG A 73 6.86 16.82 10.67
N GLY A 74 6.50 15.56 10.93
CA GLY A 74 5.33 15.17 11.74
C GLY A 74 5.54 15.29 13.25
N GLU A 75 6.79 15.39 13.72
CA GLU A 75 7.11 15.75 15.11
C GLU A 75 6.96 17.28 15.33
N GLU A 76 7.30 18.07 14.32
CA GLU A 76 7.42 19.53 14.38
C GLU A 76 6.08 20.29 14.21
N GLY A 77 5.11 20.01 15.08
CA GLY A 77 3.95 20.89 15.31
C GLY A 77 2.59 20.32 14.93
N GLU A 78 1.90 20.97 14.00
CA GLU A 78 0.55 20.60 13.54
C GLU A 78 0.58 19.73 12.28
N ALA A 79 -0.50 18.99 12.04
CA ALA A 79 -0.60 18.01 10.95
C ALA A 79 -0.82 18.67 9.58
N GLU A 80 0.27 19.08 8.91
CA GLU A 80 0.24 19.75 7.60
C GLU A 80 0.40 18.82 6.39
N LEU A 81 -0.27 19.16 5.29
CA LEU A 81 -0.16 18.46 4.00
C LEU A 81 1.24 18.67 3.40
N LEU A 82 2.01 17.59 3.30
CA LEU A 82 3.36 17.61 2.73
C LEU A 82 3.33 17.65 1.20
N VAL A 83 2.63 16.70 0.58
CA VAL A 83 2.55 16.57 -0.87
C VAL A 83 1.24 15.87 -1.27
N SER A 84 0.77 16.15 -2.48
CA SER A 84 -0.35 15.43 -3.10
C SER A 84 0.08 14.95 -4.48
N LEU A 85 -0.29 13.71 -4.79
CA LEU A 85 0.02 13.00 -6.04
C LEU A 85 -1.25 12.35 -6.56
N THR A 86 -1.35 12.13 -7.87
CA THR A 86 -2.42 11.32 -8.48
C THR A 86 -2.02 9.85 -8.60
N ASP A 87 -2.99 8.95 -8.76
CA ASP A 87 -2.75 7.51 -8.94
C ASP A 87 -1.68 7.24 -10.02
N GLU A 88 -1.75 7.94 -11.15
CA GLU A 88 -0.82 7.77 -12.26
C GLU A 88 0.56 8.41 -12.00
N GLN A 89 0.65 9.41 -11.13
CA GLN A 89 1.93 9.92 -10.62
C GLN A 89 2.58 8.95 -9.64
N ILE A 90 1.81 8.25 -8.80
CA ILE A 90 2.36 7.19 -7.95
C ILE A 90 2.81 6.01 -8.81
N ALA A 91 1.98 5.54 -9.73
CA ALA A 91 2.33 4.45 -10.65
C ALA A 91 3.52 4.77 -11.57
N ALA A 92 3.74 6.04 -11.91
CA ALA A 92 4.93 6.49 -12.63
C ALA A 92 6.25 6.29 -11.86
N LEU A 93 6.20 6.42 -10.53
CA LEU A 93 7.37 6.46 -9.66
C LEU A 93 7.64 5.11 -8.96
N ASP A 94 6.56 4.45 -8.55
CA ASP A 94 6.53 3.21 -7.77
C ASP A 94 6.08 1.99 -8.62
N GLY A 95 6.17 2.13 -9.96
CA GLY A 95 6.02 1.05 -10.95
C GLY A 95 4.57 0.70 -11.29
N TYR A 96 4.15 0.98 -12.53
CA TYR A 96 2.75 0.85 -12.96
C TYR A 96 2.22 -0.60 -13.02
N GLU A 97 3.14 -1.59 -13.10
CA GLU A 97 2.86 -3.03 -13.03
C GLU A 97 2.96 -3.60 -11.60
N ARG A 98 3.49 -2.82 -10.64
CA ARG A 98 3.64 -3.26 -9.25
C ARG A 98 2.30 -3.20 -8.52
N ARG A 99 2.05 -4.20 -7.68
CA ARG A 99 0.91 -4.18 -6.75
C ARG A 99 1.10 -3.07 -5.71
N GLN A 100 -0.01 -2.42 -5.38
CA GLN A 100 -0.12 -1.36 -4.38
C GLN A 100 -0.82 -1.93 -3.13
N PHE A 101 -0.46 -1.45 -1.94
CA PHE A 101 -1.19 -1.76 -0.69
C PHE A 101 -2.36 -0.79 -0.44
N THR A 102 -2.22 0.42 -0.97
CA THR A 102 -3.22 1.49 -1.05
C THR A 102 -4.16 1.26 -2.23
N ALA A 103 -5.40 1.76 -2.15
CA ALA A 103 -6.26 1.83 -3.34
C ALA A 103 -5.69 2.77 -4.41
N THR A 104 -5.91 2.47 -5.69
CA THR A 104 -5.64 3.35 -6.84
C THR A 104 -6.90 3.44 -7.71
N PRO A 105 -7.99 4.05 -7.17
CA PRO A 105 -9.34 3.84 -7.67
C PRO A 105 -9.56 4.30 -9.12
N TRP A 106 -8.93 5.40 -9.53
CA TRP A 106 -9.06 5.90 -10.90
C TRP A 106 -8.19 5.09 -11.88
N LEU A 107 -6.98 4.71 -11.47
CA LEU A 107 -6.04 3.94 -12.29
C LEU A 107 -6.43 2.46 -12.43
N GLU A 108 -7.22 1.92 -11.50
CA GLU A 108 -7.84 0.59 -11.62
C GLU A 108 -8.88 0.55 -12.75
N GLU A 109 -9.66 1.62 -12.94
CA GLU A 109 -10.61 1.74 -14.06
C GLU A 109 -9.92 1.82 -15.45
N GLN A 110 -8.65 2.24 -15.52
CA GLN A 110 -7.96 2.46 -16.81
C GLN A 110 -7.53 1.19 -17.54
N GLY A 111 -7.57 0.01 -16.91
CA GLY A 111 -7.28 -1.28 -17.56
C GLY A 111 -5.95 -1.32 -18.31
N GLU A 112 -6.00 -1.49 -19.64
CA GLU A 112 -4.81 -1.51 -20.51
C GLU A 112 -4.11 -0.14 -20.65
N HIS A 113 -4.81 0.97 -20.38
CA HIS A 113 -4.24 2.33 -20.51
C HIS A 113 -3.34 2.74 -19.32
N ARG A 114 -3.21 1.91 -18.28
CA ARG A 114 -2.40 2.20 -17.07
C ARG A 114 -0.97 2.66 -17.38
N ARG A 115 -0.30 2.05 -18.36
CA ARG A 115 1.07 2.45 -18.79
C ARG A 115 1.10 3.85 -19.41
N LEU A 116 0.08 4.20 -20.19
CA LEU A 116 -0.05 5.52 -20.80
C LEU A 116 -0.39 6.59 -19.76
N ALA A 117 -1.29 6.28 -18.82
CA ALA A 117 -1.59 7.14 -17.69
C ALA A 117 -0.32 7.45 -16.88
N ALA A 118 0.44 6.41 -16.48
CA ALA A 118 1.71 6.58 -15.77
C ALA A 118 2.73 7.41 -16.58
N ALA A 119 2.78 7.27 -17.91
CA ALA A 119 3.63 8.10 -18.76
C ALA A 119 3.24 9.59 -18.74
N VAL A 120 1.93 9.89 -18.68
CA VAL A 120 1.41 11.26 -18.53
C VAL A 120 1.73 11.81 -17.13
N GLY A 121 1.55 10.99 -16.08
CA GLY A 121 1.91 11.34 -14.70
C GLY A 121 3.39 11.70 -14.55
N LEU A 122 4.30 10.87 -15.07
CA LEU A 122 5.74 11.15 -15.07
C LEU A 122 6.07 12.46 -15.79
N ARG A 123 5.47 12.67 -16.97
CA ARG A 123 5.67 13.88 -17.77
C ARG A 123 5.18 15.13 -17.03
N ALA A 124 4.08 15.05 -16.29
CA ALA A 124 3.57 16.15 -15.48
C ALA A 124 4.54 16.50 -14.34
N LEU A 125 5.07 15.50 -13.63
CA LEU A 125 6.06 15.70 -12.56
C LEU A 125 7.37 16.31 -13.07
N ILE A 126 7.86 15.86 -14.23
CA ILE A 126 9.05 16.44 -14.88
C ILE A 126 8.78 17.90 -15.31
N ALA A 127 7.62 18.18 -15.91
CA ALA A 127 7.26 19.54 -16.31
C ALA A 127 7.06 20.50 -15.12
N ALA A 128 6.66 19.97 -13.96
CA ALA A 128 6.56 20.69 -12.69
C ALA A 128 7.90 20.78 -11.92
N GLY A 129 8.99 20.19 -12.44
CA GLY A 129 10.30 20.15 -11.79
C GLY A 129 10.41 19.22 -10.58
N ARG A 130 9.32 18.53 -10.17
CA ARG A 130 9.27 17.60 -9.03
C ARG A 130 10.03 16.28 -9.28
N VAL A 131 10.42 16.03 -10.53
CA VAL A 131 11.23 14.88 -10.99
C VAL A 131 12.27 15.39 -11.98
N SER A 132 13.53 15.01 -11.79
CA SER A 132 14.67 15.44 -12.61
C SER A 132 15.59 14.27 -12.99
N ALA A 133 16.33 14.44 -14.08
CA ALA A 133 17.37 13.51 -14.51
C ALA A 133 18.73 13.94 -13.93
N LEU A 134 19.32 13.10 -13.08
CA LEU A 134 20.71 13.20 -12.68
C LEU A 134 21.59 12.57 -13.76
N ALA A 135 22.55 13.33 -14.27
CA ALA A 135 23.62 12.77 -15.10
C ALA A 135 24.51 11.86 -14.22
N ASP A 136 24.77 10.63 -14.68
CA ASP A 136 25.76 9.76 -14.05
C ASP A 136 27.17 10.34 -14.26
N PRO A 137 27.97 10.61 -13.20
CA PRO A 137 29.37 11.00 -13.32
C PRO A 137 30.23 9.99 -14.08
N GLY A 138 29.81 8.72 -14.16
CA GLY A 138 30.45 7.67 -14.95
C GLY A 138 30.10 7.67 -16.44
N GLY A 139 29.13 8.48 -16.88
CA GLY A 139 28.67 8.53 -18.27
C GLY A 139 27.69 7.42 -18.68
N GLY A 140 27.09 6.71 -17.73
CA GLY A 140 25.97 5.79 -17.96
C GLY A 140 24.62 6.49 -18.18
N GLU A 141 23.56 5.69 -18.25
CA GLU A 141 22.18 6.18 -18.41
C GLU A 141 21.77 7.15 -17.29
N PRO A 142 21.09 8.27 -17.60
CA PRO A 142 20.70 9.25 -16.60
C PRO A 142 19.69 8.68 -15.60
N ARG A 143 20.03 8.73 -14.31
CA ARG A 143 19.15 8.26 -13.22
C ARG A 143 18.13 9.34 -12.88
N TRP A 144 16.85 8.99 -12.90
CA TRP A 144 15.78 9.90 -12.53
C TRP A 144 15.55 9.90 -11.02
N ARG A 145 15.26 11.07 -10.47
CA ARG A 145 15.04 11.32 -9.04
C ARG A 145 13.84 12.24 -8.85
N ALA A 146 12.92 11.84 -7.97
CA ALA A 146 11.89 12.72 -7.46
C ALA A 146 12.42 13.56 -6.30
N ASP A 147 11.76 14.67 -5.99
CA ASP A 147 12.06 15.48 -4.81
C ASP A 147 12.07 14.65 -3.51
N PRO A 148 12.88 15.02 -2.50
CA PRO A 148 12.97 14.29 -1.23
C PRO A 148 11.61 14.02 -0.57
N GLU A 149 10.67 14.96 -0.63
CA GLU A 149 9.32 14.81 -0.07
C GLU A 149 8.56 13.64 -0.70
N ILE A 150 8.64 13.52 -2.03
CA ILE A 150 8.00 12.45 -2.80
C ILE A 150 8.74 11.13 -2.60
N ALA A 151 10.07 11.15 -2.67
CA ALA A 151 10.90 9.96 -2.45
C ALA A 151 10.67 9.38 -1.04
N GLY A 152 10.67 10.22 -0.01
CA GLY A 152 10.40 9.84 1.38
C GLY A 152 9.01 9.23 1.56
N CYS A 153 7.96 9.86 1.02
CA CYS A 153 6.61 9.30 1.08
C CYS A 153 6.51 7.91 0.40
N LEU A 154 7.15 7.71 -0.75
CA LEU A 154 7.14 6.43 -1.46
C LEU A 154 7.97 5.33 -0.75
N VAL A 155 9.05 5.69 -0.07
CA VAL A 155 9.80 4.76 0.80
C VAL A 155 8.89 4.32 1.96
N LEU A 156 8.33 5.28 2.71
CA LEU A 156 7.51 5.00 3.90
C LEU A 156 6.30 4.11 3.57
N ARG A 157 5.60 4.40 2.46
CA ARG A 157 4.55 3.56 1.84
C ARG A 157 4.90 2.09 1.67
N ARG A 158 6.18 1.78 1.48
CA ARG A 158 6.70 0.45 1.14
C ARG A 158 7.47 -0.23 2.29
N THR A 159 7.86 0.52 3.33
CA THR A 159 8.70 0.04 4.44
C THR A 159 8.03 0.07 5.81
N ALA A 160 6.74 0.37 5.88
CA ALA A 160 5.96 0.39 7.12
C ALA A 160 6.04 -0.94 7.91
N THR A 161 6.12 -0.85 9.24
CA THR A 161 6.08 -2.00 10.15
C THR A 161 4.63 -2.48 10.37
N LEU A 162 3.68 -1.54 10.28
CA LEU A 162 2.25 -1.76 10.29
C LEU A 162 1.57 -0.85 9.27
N PHE A 163 0.61 -1.40 8.53
CA PHE A 163 -0.21 -0.68 7.56
C PHE A 163 -1.69 -0.79 7.97
N LEU A 164 -2.28 0.31 8.44
CA LEU A 164 -3.71 0.38 8.76
C LEU A 164 -4.44 1.10 7.63
N THR A 165 -5.42 0.42 7.02
CA THR A 165 -6.43 1.07 6.16
C THR A 165 -7.69 1.33 6.96
N ALA A 166 -8.22 2.55 6.87
CA ALA A 166 -9.53 2.91 7.35
C ALA A 166 -10.38 3.40 6.15
N GLU A 167 -11.28 2.56 5.66
CA GLU A 167 -12.23 2.90 4.60
C GLU A 167 -13.57 3.29 5.22
N ARG A 168 -13.97 4.56 5.10
CA ARG A 168 -15.23 5.09 5.61
C ARG A 168 -16.22 5.34 4.48
N THR A 169 -17.33 4.60 4.50
CA THR A 169 -18.51 4.84 3.66
C THR A 169 -19.53 5.69 4.45
N VAL A 170 -19.86 6.87 3.94
CA VAL A 170 -20.90 7.76 4.47
C VAL A 170 -22.10 7.74 3.54
N GLN A 171 -23.32 7.62 4.08
CA GLN A 171 -24.55 7.67 3.27
C GLN A 171 -25.00 9.12 3.08
N THR A 172 -24.90 9.64 1.85
CA THR A 172 -25.34 11.00 1.49
C THR A 172 -26.57 10.96 0.56
N PRO A 173 -27.32 12.06 0.40
CA PRO A 173 -28.45 12.14 -0.54
C PRO A 173 -28.07 11.88 -2.00
N GLN A 174 -26.78 11.94 -2.33
CA GLN A 174 -26.21 11.70 -3.65
C GLN A 174 -25.78 10.24 -3.86
N GLY A 175 -25.56 9.49 -2.77
CA GLY A 175 -25.15 8.08 -2.78
C GLY A 175 -24.21 7.75 -1.60
N PRO A 176 -23.62 6.54 -1.58
CA PRO A 176 -22.53 6.23 -0.67
C PRO A 176 -21.24 6.96 -1.11
N GLU A 177 -20.72 7.84 -0.27
CA GLU A 177 -19.42 8.49 -0.45
C GLU A 177 -18.34 7.74 0.33
N VAL A 178 -17.23 7.39 -0.33
CA VAL A 178 -16.15 6.58 0.27
C VAL A 178 -14.88 7.43 0.42
N GLN A 179 -14.40 7.55 1.66
CA GLN A 179 -13.11 8.14 2.01
C GLN A 179 -12.17 7.05 2.49
N ARG A 180 -10.90 7.07 2.05
CA ARG A 180 -9.87 6.11 2.48
C ARG A 180 -8.74 6.87 3.16
N LEU A 181 -8.39 6.50 4.39
CA LEU A 181 -7.15 6.89 5.03
C LEU A 181 -6.27 5.64 5.18
N HIS A 182 -5.04 5.68 4.69
CA HIS A 182 -4.02 4.69 4.97
C HIS A 182 -3.00 5.28 5.94
N TYR A 183 -2.62 4.52 6.97
CA TYR A 183 -1.61 4.88 7.95
C TYR A 183 -0.43 3.93 7.81
N CYS A 184 0.67 4.44 7.25
CA CYS A 184 1.96 3.74 7.17
C CYS A 184 2.73 4.05 8.45
N VAL A 185 2.81 3.07 9.36
CA VAL A 185 3.40 3.24 10.70
C VAL A 185 4.86 2.79 10.69
N HIS A 186 5.70 3.58 11.35
CA HIS A 186 7.13 3.38 11.56
C HIS A 186 7.47 3.70 13.02
N ASP A 187 8.65 3.27 13.47
CA ASP A 187 9.07 3.47 14.87
C ASP A 187 9.20 4.96 15.24
N ASP A 188 9.61 5.80 14.28
CA ASP A 188 9.80 7.25 14.42
C ASP A 188 8.56 8.09 14.01
N GLY A 189 7.41 7.48 13.66
CA GLY A 189 6.20 8.24 13.29
C GLY A 189 5.25 7.53 12.32
N VAL A 190 4.25 8.26 11.84
CA VAL A 190 3.20 7.75 10.95
C VAL A 190 3.07 8.64 9.72
N LEU A 191 3.03 8.04 8.52
CA LEU A 191 2.60 8.73 7.31
C LEU A 191 1.12 8.41 7.06
N GLU A 192 0.25 9.41 7.22
CA GLU A 192 -1.15 9.32 6.78
C GLU A 192 -1.24 9.66 5.29
N GLU A 193 -2.02 8.87 4.57
CA GLU A 193 -2.32 9.03 3.15
C GLU A 193 -3.84 9.00 2.96
N GLU A 194 -4.45 10.15 2.69
CA GLU A 194 -5.85 10.21 2.25
C GLU A 194 -5.92 9.92 0.75
N VAL A 195 -6.78 8.97 0.36
CA VAL A 195 -7.08 8.65 -1.05
C VAL A 195 -8.53 8.99 -1.36
N THR A 196 -8.70 9.89 -2.33
CA THR A 196 -10.02 10.33 -2.82
C THR A 196 -10.53 9.43 -3.95
N ALA A 197 -11.84 9.46 -4.20
CA ALA A 197 -12.46 8.74 -5.32
C ALA A 197 -11.97 9.19 -6.72
N LEU A 198 -11.30 10.33 -6.83
CA LEU A 198 -10.70 10.83 -8.08
C LEU A 198 -9.25 10.35 -8.29
N GLY A 199 -8.76 9.42 -7.47
CA GLY A 199 -7.36 8.98 -7.54
C GLY A 199 -6.37 10.08 -7.16
N ILE A 200 -6.73 10.95 -6.21
CA ILE A 200 -5.81 11.93 -5.61
C ILE A 200 -5.44 11.44 -4.21
N HIS A 201 -4.15 11.22 -4.00
CA HIS A 201 -3.49 10.89 -2.75
C HIS A 201 -2.99 12.17 -2.05
N ARG A 202 -3.09 12.25 -0.73
CA ARG A 202 -2.61 13.37 0.09
C ARG A 202 -1.80 12.86 1.27
N PHE A 203 -0.52 13.21 1.30
CA PHE A 203 0.46 12.72 2.26
C PHE A 203 0.64 13.72 3.41
N THR A 204 0.41 13.26 4.63
CA THR A 204 0.50 14.05 5.87
C THR A 204 1.38 13.28 6.86
N PRO A 205 2.61 13.71 7.17
CA PRO A 205 3.39 13.11 8.26
C PRO A 205 2.75 13.49 9.60
N LEU A 206 2.66 12.53 10.52
CA LEU A 206 2.01 12.63 11.81
C LEU A 206 2.88 11.99 12.90
N ARG A 207 2.90 12.59 14.09
CA ARG A 207 3.23 11.86 15.32
C ARG A 207 2.07 10.96 15.75
N LEU A 208 2.39 9.93 16.54
CA LEU A 208 1.46 8.86 16.92
C LEU A 208 0.14 9.38 17.54
N GLU A 209 0.19 10.42 18.40
CA GLU A 209 -1.03 10.94 19.03
C GLU A 209 -1.97 11.65 18.03
N GLN A 210 -1.42 12.25 16.96
CA GLN A 210 -2.23 12.88 15.91
C GLN A 210 -2.93 11.81 15.07
N ALA A 211 -2.24 10.73 14.71
CA ALA A 211 -2.84 9.60 13.99
C ALA A 211 -3.99 8.97 14.82
N ILE A 212 -3.77 8.73 16.11
CA ILE A 212 -4.80 8.23 17.04
C ILE A 212 -5.99 9.19 17.12
N ALA A 213 -5.75 10.51 17.23
CA ALA A 213 -6.82 11.51 17.31
C ALA A 213 -7.63 11.62 16.01
N ARG A 214 -6.98 11.62 14.84
CA ARG A 214 -7.62 11.65 13.52
C ARG A 214 -8.46 10.38 13.29
N LEU A 215 -7.95 9.21 13.68
CA LEU A 215 -8.67 7.95 13.59
C LEU A 215 -9.93 7.90 14.47
N VAL A 216 -9.89 8.47 15.68
CA VAL A 216 -11.09 8.60 16.53
C VAL A 216 -12.15 9.49 15.86
N VAL A 217 -11.76 10.62 15.27
CA VAL A 217 -12.67 11.53 14.53
C VAL A 217 -13.16 10.92 13.21
N LEU A 218 -12.40 10.02 12.59
CA LEU A 218 -12.85 9.24 11.45
C LEU A 218 -13.99 8.28 11.85
N ILE A 219 -13.80 7.54 12.95
CA ILE A 219 -14.74 6.54 13.47
C ILE A 219 -16.01 7.19 14.06
N ASP A 220 -15.85 8.25 14.85
CA ASP A 220 -16.95 9.02 15.45
C ASP A 220 -16.92 10.49 15.00
N PRO A 221 -17.42 10.80 13.78
CA PRO A 221 -17.45 12.16 13.27
C PRO A 221 -18.51 13.06 13.93
N SER A 222 -19.32 12.54 14.87
CA SER A 222 -20.38 13.29 15.56
C SER A 222 -20.17 13.43 17.06
N GLY A 223 -19.22 12.71 17.65
CA GLY A 223 -18.98 12.70 19.11
C GLY A 223 -20.09 11.99 19.89
N VAL A 224 -20.72 10.97 19.30
CA VAL A 224 -21.89 10.25 19.84
C VAL A 224 -21.54 8.92 20.51
N ALA A 225 -20.26 8.56 20.60
CA ALA A 225 -19.80 7.43 21.40
C ALA A 225 -20.07 7.67 22.91
N ALA A 226 -21.14 7.09 23.45
CA ALA A 226 -21.54 7.24 24.85
C ALA A 226 -21.12 6.08 25.76
N GLY A 227 -20.85 4.89 25.20
CA GLY A 227 -20.47 3.69 25.95
C GLY A 227 -21.64 2.85 26.51
N GLU A 228 -21.29 1.97 27.45
CA GLU A 228 -22.21 1.11 28.24
C GLU A 228 -23.03 0.03 27.48
N GLY A 229 -22.69 -0.28 26.23
CA GLY A 229 -23.29 -1.41 25.52
C GLY A 229 -22.74 -2.78 25.96
N GLN A 230 -23.60 -3.64 26.52
CA GLN A 230 -23.28 -5.07 26.67
C GLN A 230 -23.04 -5.72 25.29
N PRO A 231 -22.06 -6.63 25.14
CA PRO A 231 -21.81 -7.31 23.87
C PRO A 231 -23.01 -8.12 23.38
N GLN A 232 -23.45 -7.86 22.14
CA GLN A 232 -24.51 -8.58 21.47
C GLN A 232 -23.89 -9.52 20.42
N ARG A 233 -24.29 -10.79 20.42
CA ARG A 233 -23.80 -11.79 19.47
C ARG A 233 -24.92 -12.28 18.56
N VAL A 234 -24.64 -12.38 17.28
CA VAL A 234 -25.58 -12.82 16.24
C VAL A 234 -24.82 -13.57 15.14
N ARG A 235 -25.43 -14.57 14.50
CA ARG A 235 -24.85 -15.18 13.29
C ARG A 235 -25.02 -14.25 12.10
N SER A 236 -24.07 -14.23 11.17
CA SER A 236 -24.14 -13.39 9.96
C SER A 236 -25.42 -13.63 9.14
N SER A 237 -25.88 -14.88 9.08
CA SER A 237 -27.15 -15.29 8.44
C SER A 237 -28.41 -14.71 9.11
N GLU A 238 -28.34 -14.44 10.42
CA GLU A 238 -29.44 -13.88 11.23
C GLU A 238 -29.38 -12.35 11.35
N LEU A 239 -28.26 -11.73 10.97
CA LEU A 239 -28.00 -10.30 11.19
C LEU A 239 -29.14 -9.41 10.65
N ALA A 240 -29.60 -9.66 9.43
CA ALA A 240 -30.59 -8.82 8.74
C ALA A 240 -31.99 -8.82 9.38
N THR A 241 -32.35 -9.83 10.19
CA THR A 241 -33.65 -9.92 10.88
C THR A 241 -33.56 -9.58 12.37
N SER A 242 -32.35 -9.63 12.93
CA SER A 242 -32.07 -9.33 14.33
C SER A 242 -32.35 -7.88 14.75
N ALA A 243 -32.51 -7.65 16.06
CA ALA A 243 -32.67 -6.30 16.61
C ALA A 243 -31.43 -5.41 16.38
N ILE A 244 -30.22 -5.99 16.43
CA ILE A 244 -28.99 -5.27 16.12
C ILE A 244 -28.94 -4.89 14.63
N GLY A 245 -29.39 -5.75 13.71
CA GLY A 245 -29.56 -5.39 12.29
C GLY A 245 -30.47 -4.20 12.05
N GLN A 246 -31.57 -4.09 12.80
CA GLN A 246 -32.48 -2.94 12.74
C GLN A 246 -31.82 -1.65 13.25
N GLN A 247 -30.95 -1.73 14.27
CA GLN A 247 -30.14 -0.60 14.72
C GLN A 247 -29.07 -0.19 13.69
N LEU A 248 -28.40 -1.17 13.06
CA LEU A 248 -27.38 -0.93 12.04
C LEU A 248 -27.97 -0.33 10.75
N ALA A 249 -29.26 -0.54 10.46
CA ALA A 249 -29.96 0.15 9.38
C ALA A 249 -30.03 1.69 9.55
N ALA A 250 -29.76 2.22 10.76
CA ALA A 250 -29.63 3.65 11.04
C ALA A 250 -28.16 4.16 10.99
N THR A 251 -27.22 3.37 10.47
CA THR A 251 -25.81 3.77 10.31
C THR A 251 -25.68 4.92 9.30
N ARG A 252 -25.03 6.01 9.74
CA ARG A 252 -24.70 7.17 8.90
C ARG A 252 -23.31 7.05 8.28
N ALA A 253 -22.37 6.49 9.04
CA ALA A 253 -21.03 6.17 8.57
C ALA A 253 -20.60 4.77 9.03
N LEU A 254 -20.19 3.94 8.07
CA LEU A 254 -19.51 2.66 8.30
C LEU A 254 -18.02 2.87 8.04
N THR A 255 -17.16 2.61 9.01
CA THR A 255 -15.71 2.55 8.80
C THR A 255 -15.24 1.11 8.94
N VAL A 256 -14.58 0.59 7.90
CA VAL A 256 -13.87 -0.71 7.93
C VAL A 256 -12.40 -0.43 8.22
N LEU A 257 -11.87 -1.11 9.22
CA LEU A 257 -10.52 -0.93 9.77
C LEU A 257 -9.74 -2.22 9.53
N THR A 258 -8.77 -2.19 8.62
CA THR A 258 -7.95 -3.35 8.25
C THR A 258 -6.49 -3.06 8.57
N VAL A 259 -5.93 -3.80 9.53
CA VAL A 259 -4.52 -3.74 9.93
C VAL A 259 -3.77 -4.90 9.29
N VAL A 260 -2.65 -4.59 8.63
CA VAL A 260 -1.68 -5.56 8.12
C VAL A 260 -0.35 -5.34 8.83
N ARG A 261 0.23 -6.40 9.40
CA ARG A 261 1.54 -6.36 10.08
C ARG A 261 2.59 -6.97 9.16
N THR A 262 3.66 -6.22 8.84
CA THR A 262 4.63 -6.68 7.82
C THR A 262 5.65 -7.68 8.38
N ALA A 263 5.79 -7.77 9.70
CA ALA A 263 6.71 -8.69 10.37
C ALA A 263 6.28 -10.18 10.31
N ASP A 264 4.97 -10.45 10.32
CA ASP A 264 4.40 -11.82 10.30
C ASP A 264 3.36 -12.04 9.19
N GLY A 265 2.97 -10.99 8.47
CA GLY A 265 1.93 -11.04 7.43
C GLY A 265 0.51 -11.18 7.98
N SER A 266 0.30 -11.02 9.29
CA SER A 266 -1.02 -11.14 9.90
C SER A 266 -1.93 -9.97 9.51
N VAL A 267 -3.23 -10.28 9.39
CA VAL A 267 -4.29 -9.34 9.03
C VAL A 267 -5.37 -9.39 10.10
N GLN A 268 -5.74 -8.22 10.65
CA GLN A 268 -6.87 -8.04 11.55
C GLN A 268 -7.86 -7.08 10.89
N GLN A 269 -9.15 -7.38 10.97
CA GLN A 269 -10.21 -6.50 10.47
C GLN A 269 -11.29 -6.29 11.56
N ALA A 270 -11.69 -5.04 11.74
CA ALA A 270 -12.85 -4.64 12.55
C ALA A 270 -13.72 -3.66 11.75
N SER A 271 -14.98 -3.53 12.12
CA SER A 271 -15.89 -2.52 11.54
C SER A 271 -16.48 -1.64 12.64
N SER A 272 -16.66 -0.34 12.37
CA SER A 272 -17.38 0.58 13.26
C SER A 272 -18.58 1.21 12.55
N TYR A 273 -19.72 1.20 13.21
CA TYR A 273 -20.99 1.73 12.72
C TYR A 273 -21.38 2.94 13.58
N ALA A 274 -21.28 4.15 13.03
CA ALA A 274 -21.74 5.37 13.67
C ALA A 274 -23.19 5.67 13.25
N THR A 275 -24.11 5.69 14.21
CA THR A 275 -25.53 6.01 13.99
C THR A 275 -25.79 7.50 14.30
N ALA A 276 -27.03 7.86 14.67
CA ALA A 276 -27.33 9.18 15.20
C ALA A 276 -26.97 9.33 16.70
N ASP A 277 -26.93 8.21 17.44
CA ASP A 277 -27.02 8.20 18.91
C ASP A 277 -25.94 7.32 19.58
N ALA A 278 -25.18 6.53 18.79
CA ALA A 278 -24.15 5.63 19.29
C ALA A 278 -23.12 5.28 18.22
N VAL A 279 -21.95 4.80 18.66
CA VAL A 279 -20.97 4.10 17.82
C VAL A 279 -20.88 2.65 18.28
N LEU A 280 -20.94 1.71 17.34
CA LEU A 280 -20.83 0.27 17.60
C LEU A 280 -19.60 -0.30 16.88
N THR A 281 -18.74 -1.03 17.60
CA THR A 281 -17.69 -1.87 17.00
C THR A 281 -18.21 -3.26 16.74
N MET A 282 -17.82 -3.86 15.62
CA MET A 282 -18.07 -5.24 15.24
C MET A 282 -16.76 -5.98 14.97
N GLU A 283 -16.64 -7.18 15.52
CA GLU A 283 -15.62 -8.17 15.18
C GLU A 283 -16.28 -9.52 14.88
N ALA A 284 -15.68 -10.33 14.01
CA ALA A 284 -16.10 -11.70 13.75
C ALA A 284 -15.27 -12.66 14.61
N LEU A 285 -15.91 -13.51 15.40
CA LEU A 285 -15.24 -14.40 16.37
C LEU A 285 -14.62 -15.65 15.69
N ASP A 286 -15.22 -16.09 14.59
CA ASP A 286 -14.83 -17.24 13.77
C ASP A 286 -14.82 -16.88 12.27
N PRO A 287 -13.97 -15.92 11.82
CA PRO A 287 -14.05 -15.30 10.48
C PRO A 287 -13.75 -16.23 9.29
N GLY A 288 -13.29 -17.46 9.54
CA GLY A 288 -13.15 -18.52 8.53
C GLY A 288 -14.38 -19.42 8.38
N SER A 289 -15.48 -19.15 9.10
CA SER A 289 -16.77 -19.85 9.00
C SER A 289 -17.56 -19.40 7.77
N GLU A 290 -18.40 -20.27 7.21
CA GLU A 290 -19.41 -19.87 6.20
C GLU A 290 -20.51 -18.97 6.79
N ASP A 291 -20.73 -19.06 8.11
CA ASP A 291 -21.65 -18.20 8.84
C ASP A 291 -21.01 -17.78 10.18
N PRO A 292 -20.16 -16.74 10.21
CA PRO A 292 -19.50 -16.31 11.43
C PRO A 292 -20.46 -15.73 12.48
N GLN A 293 -20.13 -15.93 13.75
CA GLN A 293 -20.70 -15.21 14.88
C GLN A 293 -20.03 -13.85 14.98
N LEU A 294 -20.83 -12.81 14.78
CA LEU A 294 -20.45 -11.42 14.90
C LEU A 294 -20.72 -10.97 16.34
N GLU A 295 -19.73 -10.32 16.98
CA GLU A 295 -19.92 -9.61 18.23
C GLU A 295 -19.99 -8.10 17.98
N PHE A 296 -21.08 -7.48 18.41
CA PHE A 296 -21.30 -6.04 18.37
C PHE A 296 -21.25 -5.46 19.79
N ARG A 297 -20.53 -4.36 19.97
CA ARG A 297 -20.42 -3.63 21.26
C ARG A 297 -20.55 -2.14 21.02
N ALA A 298 -21.42 -1.45 21.76
CA ALA A 298 -21.43 0.01 21.75
C ALA A 298 -20.28 0.54 22.60
N VAL A 299 -19.53 1.50 22.06
CA VAL A 299 -18.25 1.99 22.60
C VAL A 299 -18.36 3.43 23.09
N GLY A 300 -17.61 3.75 24.15
CA GLY A 300 -17.43 5.12 24.64
C GLY A 300 -16.18 5.79 24.06
N PRO A 301 -15.91 7.06 24.40
CA PRO A 301 -14.76 7.80 23.86
C PRO A 301 -13.42 7.23 24.34
N ALA A 302 -13.42 6.64 25.54
CA ALA A 302 -12.27 5.92 26.09
C ALA A 302 -11.97 4.62 25.31
N ASP A 303 -13.01 3.83 25.01
CA ASP A 303 -12.89 2.59 24.24
C ASP A 303 -12.42 2.87 22.80
N LEU A 304 -12.98 3.90 22.15
CA LEU A 304 -12.54 4.34 20.82
C LEU A 304 -11.08 4.81 20.82
N ARG A 305 -10.66 5.56 21.84
CA ARG A 305 -9.26 5.97 21.96
C ARG A 305 -8.33 4.78 22.22
N ALA A 306 -8.76 3.81 23.04
CA ALA A 306 -8.01 2.58 23.28
C ALA A 306 -7.88 1.74 22.00
N LEU A 307 -8.97 1.55 21.25
CA LEU A 307 -8.98 0.89 19.95
C LEU A 307 -8.06 1.59 18.95
N ALA A 308 -8.18 2.90 18.77
CA ALA A 308 -7.31 3.66 17.87
C ALA A 308 -5.83 3.57 18.27
N THR A 309 -5.53 3.54 19.57
CA THR A 309 -4.16 3.32 20.09
C THR A 309 -3.67 1.92 19.74
N VAL A 310 -4.49 0.89 19.96
CA VAL A 310 -4.18 -0.52 19.60
C VAL A 310 -3.89 -0.68 18.09
N LEU A 311 -4.74 -0.10 17.24
CA LEU A 311 -4.67 -0.22 15.78
C LEU A 311 -3.44 0.48 15.19
N VAL A 312 -3.09 1.69 15.68
CA VAL A 312 -1.95 2.45 15.14
C VAL A 312 -0.63 2.05 15.81
N SER A 313 -0.58 1.86 17.14
CA SER A 313 0.64 1.45 17.85
C SER A 313 0.99 -0.03 17.68
N GLY A 314 0.17 -0.81 16.96
CA GLY A 314 0.38 -2.24 16.79
C GLY A 314 0.28 -3.05 18.09
N GLY A 315 -0.39 -2.54 19.13
CA GLY A 315 -0.53 -3.25 20.40
C GLY A 315 -1.41 -4.49 20.25
N GLY A 316 -0.81 -5.69 20.19
CA GLY A 316 -1.57 -6.92 20.34
C GLY A 316 -2.09 -7.04 21.77
N ALA A 317 -3.37 -7.35 21.94
CA ALA A 317 -3.92 -7.70 23.25
C ALA A 317 -3.41 -9.10 23.64
N GLY A 318 -2.56 -9.15 24.68
CA GLY A 318 -2.04 -10.39 25.29
C GLY A 318 -2.49 -10.53 26.74
#